data_AF-A0A0Q9LU66-F1
#
_entry.id   AF-A0A0Q9LU66-F1
#
_cell.length_a   1.000
_cell.length_b   1.000
_cell.length_c   1.000
_cell.angle_alpha   90.00
_cell.angle_beta   90.00
_cell.angle_gamma   90.00
#
_symmetry.space_group_name_H-M   'P 1'
#
loop_
_entity.id
_entity.type
_entity.pdbx_description
1 polymer ?
#
loop_
_entity_poly.entity_id
_entity_poly.type
_entity_poly.pdbx_seq_one_letter_code
_entity_poly.pdbx_strand_id
1 'polypeptide(L)'
;MLLAVVATTAAGYQATDQRQTGTAAFTVSTEAVAQANELADAQIEDTARLAADRNDTNASIAAVQEQDRQKAVVAAKAAAAARREAAAKVAREKARQALAAKKQALVANAQKDPRAAARALLGDYGFDDGQWSCLDNLWNGESGWRFTAENSSSGAYGIPQSLPGSKMGSVGADWRTNPVTQIKWGLQYIRSSYGTPCNAWDQWQSRSPHWY
;
A
#
# COMPACT_ATOMS: atom_id res chain seq x y z
N MET A 1 -13.95 -53.57 22.16
CA MET A 1 -14.71 -54.84 22.14
C MET A 1 -14.17 -55.65 20.96
N LEU A 2 -13.53 -56.81 21.08
CA LEU A 2 -13.44 -57.82 22.13
C LEU A 2 -11.96 -58.24 22.34
N LEU A 3 -11.56 -58.50 23.58
CA LEU A 3 -10.39 -59.33 23.89
C LEU A 3 -10.82 -60.80 23.93
N ALA A 4 -10.13 -61.66 23.19
CA ALA A 4 -10.24 -63.12 23.34
C ALA A 4 -8.99 -63.61 24.08
N VAL A 5 -9.16 -64.03 25.33
CA VAL A 5 -8.15 -64.76 26.10
C VAL A 5 -8.38 -66.25 25.86
N VAL A 6 -7.43 -66.92 25.23
CA VAL A 6 -7.41 -68.38 25.09
C VAL A 6 -6.27 -68.90 25.96
N ALA A 7 -6.63 -69.54 27.07
CA ALA A 7 -5.69 -70.30 27.89
C ALA A 7 -5.61 -71.76 27.39
N THR A 8 -4.37 -72.19 27.21
CA THR A 8 -3.76 -73.54 27.07
C THR A 8 -4.56 -74.70 27.68
N THR A 9 -4.51 -75.95 27.19
CA THR A 9 -3.40 -76.91 27.44
C THR A 9 -3.43 -78.17 26.54
N ALA A 10 -2.32 -78.91 26.59
CA ALA A 10 -1.86 -79.96 25.71
C ALA A 10 -2.40 -81.39 25.99
N ALA A 11 -2.33 -82.19 24.91
CA ALA A 11 -2.12 -83.64 24.76
C ALA A 11 -2.29 -84.64 25.94
N GLY A 12 -2.92 -85.79 25.62
CA GLY A 12 -2.51 -87.09 26.16
C GLY A 12 -3.64 -88.04 26.55
N TYR A 13 -3.84 -89.09 25.75
CA TYR A 13 -4.74 -90.22 25.97
C TYR A 13 -4.50 -90.96 27.32
N GLN A 14 -5.56 -91.48 27.96
CA GLN A 14 -5.88 -92.93 27.97
C GLN A 14 -7.20 -93.29 28.69
N ALA A 15 -7.89 -94.25 28.07
CA ALA A 15 -8.74 -95.33 28.60
C ALA A 15 -10.04 -95.02 29.39
N THR A 16 -11.14 -95.46 28.76
CA THR A 16 -12.43 -95.94 29.32
C THR A 16 -12.28 -96.60 30.69
N ASP A 17 -13.14 -96.36 31.68
CA ASP A 17 -14.53 -96.85 31.75
C ASP A 17 -15.23 -96.29 33.02
N GLN A 18 -16.56 -96.42 33.07
CA GLN A 18 -17.48 -96.17 34.19
C GLN A 18 -17.96 -94.71 34.36
N ARG A 19 -19.13 -94.43 33.76
CA ARG A 19 -20.01 -93.32 34.14
C ARG A 19 -20.44 -93.47 35.60
N GLN A 20 -19.71 -92.84 36.51
CA GLN A 20 -20.30 -92.30 37.73
C GLN A 20 -20.75 -90.87 37.43
N THR A 21 -22.04 -90.68 37.14
CA THR A 21 -22.68 -89.37 37.21
C THR A 21 -22.81 -88.96 38.67
N GLY A 22 -21.68 -88.70 39.32
CA GLY A 22 -21.64 -87.88 40.50
C GLY A 22 -21.70 -86.43 40.03
N THR A 23 -22.82 -85.76 40.30
CA THR A 23 -22.85 -84.30 40.32
C THR A 23 -21.93 -83.84 41.46
N ALA A 24 -20.62 -83.85 41.23
CA ALA A 24 -19.70 -83.11 42.09
C ALA A 24 -20.10 -81.64 41.93
N ALA A 25 -20.79 -81.10 42.93
CA ALA A 25 -21.11 -79.68 42.95
C ALA A 25 -19.78 -78.93 42.92
N PHE A 26 -19.46 -78.34 41.77
CA PHE A 26 -18.32 -77.42 41.65
C PHE A 26 -18.69 -76.17 42.44
N THR A 27 -18.33 -76.16 43.73
CA THR A 27 -18.49 -75.00 44.59
C THR A 27 -17.29 -74.09 44.35
N VAL A 28 -17.52 -72.97 43.68
CA VAL A 28 -16.52 -71.89 43.57
C VAL A 28 -16.20 -71.41 44.99
N SER A 29 -14.91 -71.35 45.35
CA SER A 29 -14.52 -70.84 46.65
C SER A 29 -14.76 -69.33 46.72
N THR A 30 -15.14 -68.84 47.90
CA THR A 30 -15.36 -67.41 48.13
C THR A 30 -14.11 -66.58 47.86
N GLU A 31 -12.91 -67.14 48.06
CA GLU A 31 -11.65 -66.46 47.73
C GLU A 31 -11.47 -66.28 46.22
N ALA A 32 -11.85 -67.26 45.41
CA ALA A 32 -11.76 -67.17 43.95
C ALA A 32 -12.70 -66.09 43.39
N VAL A 33 -13.90 -65.94 43.97
CA VAL A 33 -14.83 -64.87 43.62
C VAL A 33 -14.30 -63.50 44.06
N ALA A 34 -13.73 -63.39 45.26
CA ALA A 34 -13.15 -62.15 45.75
C ALA A 34 -11.97 -61.69 44.88
N GLN A 35 -11.09 -62.61 44.49
CA GLN A 35 -9.94 -62.32 43.63
C GLN A 35 -10.37 -61.93 42.21
N ALA A 36 -11.42 -62.54 41.67
CA ALA A 36 -11.98 -62.16 40.37
C ALA A 36 -12.61 -60.75 40.39
N ASN A 37 -13.29 -60.38 41.48
CA ASN A 37 -13.83 -59.02 41.65
C ASN A 37 -12.71 -57.98 41.79
N GLU A 38 -11.67 -58.27 42.57
CA GLU A 38 -10.51 -57.37 42.73
C GLU A 38 -9.79 -57.11 41.39
N LEU A 39 -9.63 -58.15 40.56
CA LEU A 39 -9.07 -58.01 39.22
C LEU A 39 -9.98 -57.21 38.28
N ALA A 40 -11.29 -57.40 38.36
CA ALA A 40 -12.26 -56.63 37.56
C ALA A 40 -12.24 -55.14 37.95
N ASP A 41 -12.20 -54.84 39.25
CA ASP A 41 -12.10 -53.48 39.76
C ASP A 41 -10.79 -52.81 39.31
N ALA A 42 -9.66 -53.52 39.43
CA ALA A 42 -8.37 -53.04 38.95
C ALA A 42 -8.34 -52.76 37.43
N GLN A 43 -9.01 -53.61 36.64
CA GLN A 43 -9.15 -53.40 35.19
C GLN A 43 -10.02 -52.19 34.84
N ILE A 44 -11.08 -51.93 35.60
CA ILE A 44 -11.94 -50.75 35.44
C ILE A 44 -11.14 -49.48 35.74
N GLU A 45 -10.38 -49.46 36.84
CA GLU A 45 -9.53 -48.33 37.22
C GLU A 45 -8.43 -48.03 36.19
N ASP A 46 -7.75 -49.06 35.67
CA ASP A 46 -6.73 -48.89 34.63
C ASP A 46 -7.34 -48.33 33.33
N THR A 47 -8.50 -48.85 32.95
CA THR A 47 -9.22 -48.36 31.76
C THR A 47 -9.66 -46.90 31.95
N ALA A 48 -10.14 -46.53 33.14
CA ALA A 48 -10.52 -45.17 33.48
C ALA A 48 -9.32 -44.21 33.45
N ARG A 49 -8.16 -44.63 33.99
CA ARG A 49 -6.91 -43.87 33.94
C ARG A 49 -6.44 -43.64 32.51
N LEU A 50 -6.40 -44.69 31.68
CA LEU A 50 -6.00 -44.58 30.27
C LEU A 50 -6.95 -43.67 29.48
N ALA A 51 -8.24 -43.65 29.80
CA ALA A 51 -9.20 -42.74 29.19
C ALA A 51 -8.95 -41.29 29.60
N ALA A 52 -8.64 -41.03 30.88
CA ALA A 52 -8.27 -39.71 31.38
C ALA A 52 -6.99 -39.18 30.71
N ASP A 53 -5.92 -39.98 30.67
CA ASP A 53 -4.64 -39.60 30.05
C ASP A 53 -4.80 -39.25 28.56
N ARG A 54 -5.64 -40.00 27.83
CA ARG A 54 -5.95 -39.71 26.43
C ARG A 54 -6.73 -38.40 26.28
N ASN A 55 -7.69 -38.13 27.15
CA ASN A 55 -8.45 -36.88 27.12
C ASN A 55 -7.54 -35.67 27.39
N ASP A 56 -6.64 -35.77 28.37
CA ASP A 56 -5.69 -34.70 28.69
C ASP A 56 -4.67 -34.46 27.55
N THR A 57 -4.20 -35.55 26.93
CA THR A 57 -3.33 -35.47 25.75
C THR A 57 -4.06 -34.80 24.58
N ASN A 58 -5.31 -35.19 24.31
CA ASN A 58 -6.13 -34.61 23.25
C ASN A 58 -6.41 -33.12 23.50
N ALA A 59 -6.70 -32.74 24.75
CA ALA A 59 -6.90 -31.34 25.14
C ALA A 59 -5.62 -30.50 24.94
N SER A 60 -4.46 -31.06 25.31
CA SER A 60 -3.16 -30.41 25.12
C SER A 60 -2.82 -30.21 23.64
N ILE A 61 -3.06 -31.22 22.80
CA ILE A 61 -2.87 -31.13 21.35
C ILE A 61 -3.78 -30.05 20.75
N ALA A 62 -5.06 -30.02 21.14
CA ALA A 62 -6.01 -29.03 20.65
C ALA A 62 -5.59 -27.60 21.04
N ALA A 63 -5.06 -27.39 22.25
CA ALA A 63 -4.57 -26.10 22.71
C ALA A 63 -3.35 -25.61 21.90
N VAL A 64 -2.38 -26.50 21.61
CA VAL A 64 -1.21 -26.18 20.78
C VAL A 64 -1.65 -25.86 19.34
N GLN A 65 -2.55 -26.67 18.77
CA GLN A 65 -3.09 -26.44 17.42
C GLN A 65 -3.79 -25.09 17.30
N GLU A 66 -4.59 -24.71 18.31
CA GLU A 66 -5.24 -23.40 18.33
C GLU A 66 -4.21 -22.27 18.46
N GLN A 67 -3.20 -22.43 19.32
CA GLN A 67 -2.12 -21.44 19.44
C GLN A 67 -1.37 -21.26 18.11
N ASP A 68 -1.06 -22.34 17.42
CA ASP A 68 -0.38 -22.29 16.12
C ASP A 68 -1.27 -21.70 15.02
N ARG A 69 -2.57 -21.99 15.05
CA ARG A 69 -3.56 -21.33 14.17
C ARG A 69 -3.59 -19.83 14.41
N GLN A 70 -3.61 -19.38 15.66
CA GLN A 70 -3.59 -17.96 16.01
C GLN A 70 -2.29 -17.28 15.55
N LYS A 71 -1.13 -17.91 15.79
CA LYS A 71 0.17 -17.42 15.30
C LYS A 71 0.17 -17.31 13.77
N ALA A 72 -0.35 -18.31 13.07
CA ALA A 72 -0.45 -18.30 11.61
C ALA A 72 -1.35 -17.16 11.10
N VAL A 73 -2.49 -16.90 11.75
CA VAL A 73 -3.38 -15.79 11.40
C VAL A 73 -2.69 -14.43 11.61
N VAL A 74 -1.98 -14.24 12.73
CA VAL A 74 -1.23 -13.01 12.99
C VAL A 74 -0.10 -12.81 11.98
N ALA A 75 0.67 -13.87 11.69
CA ALA A 75 1.73 -13.82 10.69
C ALA A 75 1.19 -13.51 9.28
N ALA A 76 0.05 -14.11 8.89
CA ALA A 76 -0.59 -13.83 7.62
C ALA A 76 -1.09 -12.38 7.52
N LYS A 77 -1.68 -11.84 8.59
CA LYS A 77 -2.10 -10.43 8.65
C LYS A 77 -0.89 -9.48 8.55
N ALA A 78 0.20 -9.77 9.26
CA ALA A 78 1.42 -8.97 9.20
C ALA A 78 2.05 -9.00 7.79
N ALA A 79 2.13 -10.17 7.17
CA ALA A 79 2.62 -10.31 5.79
C ALA A 79 1.73 -9.57 4.78
N ALA A 80 0.40 -9.61 4.96
CA ALA A 80 -0.53 -8.86 4.12
C ALA A 80 -0.36 -7.34 4.29
N ALA A 81 -0.17 -6.86 5.52
CA ALA A 81 0.09 -5.45 5.79
C ALA A 81 1.42 -4.98 5.16
N ALA A 82 2.50 -5.76 5.32
CA ALA A 82 3.80 -5.46 4.72
C ALA A 82 3.73 -5.40 3.18
N ARG A 83 3.02 -6.34 2.55
CA ARG A 83 2.80 -6.32 1.09
C ARG A 83 2.02 -5.09 0.62
N ARG A 84 0.99 -4.67 1.37
CA ARG A 84 0.22 -3.46 1.07
C ARG A 84 1.08 -2.20 1.19
N GLU A 85 1.91 -2.10 2.22
CA GLU A 85 2.82 -0.96 2.39
C GLU A 85 3.86 -0.89 1.27
N ALA A 86 4.45 -2.04 0.91
CA ALA A 86 5.40 -2.12 -0.21
C ALA A 86 4.74 -1.69 -1.53
N ALA A 87 3.53 -2.18 -1.82
CA ALA A 87 2.76 -1.78 -3.00
C ALA A 87 2.43 -0.28 -2.98
N ALA A 88 2.06 0.28 -1.82
CA ALA A 88 1.78 1.71 -1.68
C ALA A 88 3.01 2.58 -1.91
N LYS A 89 4.19 2.17 -1.43
CA LYS A 89 5.47 2.86 -1.70
C LYS A 89 5.78 2.88 -3.20
N VAL A 90 5.66 1.74 -3.87
CA VAL A 90 5.85 1.65 -5.33
C VAL A 90 4.85 2.53 -6.09
N ALA A 91 3.58 2.53 -5.68
CA ALA A 91 2.55 3.36 -6.30
C ALA A 91 2.84 4.86 -6.13
N ARG A 92 3.27 5.29 -4.94
CA ARG A 92 3.65 6.70 -4.67
C ARG A 92 4.84 7.14 -5.52
N GLU A 93 5.85 6.30 -5.65
CA GLU A 93 7.01 6.62 -6.49
C GLU A 93 6.63 6.73 -7.96
N LYS A 94 5.82 5.78 -8.48
CA LYS A 94 5.28 5.86 -9.84
C LYS A 94 4.45 7.13 -10.06
N ALA A 95 3.62 7.51 -9.09
CA ALA A 95 2.83 8.74 -9.18
C ALA A 95 3.73 10.00 -9.20
N ARG A 96 4.79 10.03 -8.38
CA ARG A 96 5.78 11.12 -8.38
C ARG A 96 6.50 11.22 -9.72
N GLN A 97 6.96 10.11 -10.27
CA GLN A 97 7.63 10.05 -11.58
C GLN A 97 6.69 10.50 -12.70
N ALA A 98 5.44 10.04 -12.69
CA ALA A 98 4.43 10.47 -13.66
C ALA A 98 4.15 11.98 -13.57
N LEU A 99 4.07 12.54 -12.37
CA LEU A 99 3.91 13.99 -12.18
C LEU A 99 5.12 14.77 -12.68
N ALA A 100 6.34 14.29 -12.38
CA ALA A 100 7.57 14.92 -12.86
C ALA A 100 7.66 14.91 -14.39
N ALA A 101 7.34 13.78 -15.04
CA ALA A 101 7.30 13.65 -16.48
C ALA A 101 6.25 14.58 -17.11
N LYS A 102 5.05 14.68 -16.52
CA LYS A 102 4.01 15.63 -16.95
C LYS A 102 4.49 17.07 -16.84
N LYS A 103 5.13 17.46 -15.73
CA LYS A 103 5.69 18.81 -15.57
C LYS A 103 6.75 19.09 -16.64
N GLN A 104 7.66 18.16 -16.89
CA GLN A 104 8.69 18.31 -17.93
C GLN A 104 8.08 18.46 -19.32
N ALA A 105 7.06 17.66 -19.66
CA ALA A 105 6.34 17.77 -20.93
C ALA A 105 5.66 19.13 -21.10
N LEU A 106 5.02 19.66 -20.04
CA LEU A 106 4.43 21.00 -20.05
C LEU A 106 5.48 22.08 -20.32
N VAL A 107 6.64 22.02 -19.67
CA VAL A 107 7.73 22.98 -19.90
C VAL A 107 8.27 22.85 -21.33
N ALA A 108 8.50 21.63 -21.82
CA ALA A 108 8.99 21.40 -23.17
C ALA A 108 8.01 21.92 -24.24
N ASN A 109 6.70 21.75 -24.02
CA ASN A 109 5.68 22.29 -24.91
C ASN A 109 5.67 23.82 -24.86
N ALA A 110 5.76 24.43 -23.68
CA ALA A 110 5.83 25.88 -23.54
C ALA A 110 7.12 26.49 -24.12
N GLN A 111 8.22 25.73 -24.17
CA GLN A 111 9.45 26.16 -24.86
C GLN A 111 9.27 26.17 -26.39
N LYS A 112 8.46 25.27 -26.93
CA LYS A 112 8.13 25.23 -28.37
C LYS A 112 7.10 26.30 -28.75
N ASP A 113 6.08 26.45 -27.92
CA ASP A 113 4.98 27.39 -28.14
C ASP A 113 4.58 28.08 -26.82
N PRO A 114 5.28 29.16 -26.44
CA PRO A 114 4.96 29.92 -25.23
C PRO A 114 3.63 30.67 -25.36
N ARG A 115 3.17 30.97 -26.58
CA ARG A 115 1.88 31.63 -26.81
C ARG A 115 0.73 30.72 -26.41
N ALA A 116 0.72 29.48 -26.87
CA ALA A 116 -0.30 28.51 -26.48
C ALA A 116 -0.33 28.29 -24.96
N ALA A 117 0.84 28.21 -24.32
CA ALA A 117 0.93 28.09 -22.86
C ALA A 117 0.35 29.31 -22.14
N ALA A 118 0.62 30.53 -22.61
CA ALA A 118 0.06 31.75 -22.04
C ALA A 118 -1.46 31.86 -22.25
N ARG A 119 -1.97 31.51 -23.44
CA ARG A 119 -3.41 31.52 -23.71
C ARG A 119 -4.15 30.58 -22.76
N ALA A 120 -3.60 29.38 -22.53
CA ALA A 120 -4.18 28.40 -21.62
C ALA A 120 -4.18 28.87 -20.15
N LEU A 121 -3.22 29.70 -19.75
CA LEU A 121 -3.10 30.23 -18.39
C LEU A 121 -3.89 31.54 -18.19
N LEU A 122 -4.35 32.20 -19.25
CA LEU A 122 -4.96 33.53 -19.18
C LEU A 122 -6.14 33.58 -18.18
N GLY A 123 -7.03 32.58 -18.27
CA GLY A 123 -8.19 32.45 -17.40
C GLY A 123 -7.87 32.22 -15.92
N ASP A 124 -6.77 31.54 -15.60
CA ASP A 124 -6.34 31.31 -14.21
C ASP A 124 -6.01 32.63 -13.48
N TYR A 125 -5.75 33.70 -14.24
CA TYR A 125 -5.46 35.04 -13.73
C TYR A 125 -6.67 35.98 -13.77
N GLY A 126 -7.85 35.48 -14.18
CA GLY A 126 -9.08 36.26 -14.28
C GLY A 126 -9.17 37.11 -15.55
N PHE A 127 -8.36 36.81 -16.56
CA PHE A 127 -8.40 37.48 -17.86
C PHE A 127 -9.21 36.66 -18.85
N ASP A 128 -10.18 37.30 -19.50
CA ASP A 128 -10.92 36.70 -20.60
C ASP A 128 -10.11 36.71 -21.91
N ASP A 129 -10.66 36.04 -22.92
CA ASP A 129 -10.07 35.97 -24.25
C ASP A 129 -9.93 37.33 -24.95
N GLY A 130 -10.68 38.36 -24.52
CA GLY A 130 -10.59 39.72 -25.03
C GLY A 130 -9.27 40.40 -24.67
N GLN A 131 -8.58 39.93 -23.63
CA GLN A 131 -7.26 40.44 -23.21
C GLN A 131 -6.11 39.87 -24.04
N TRP A 132 -6.34 38.84 -24.85
CA TRP A 132 -5.26 38.12 -25.49
C TRP A 132 -4.47 38.95 -26.50
N SER A 133 -5.14 39.69 -27.38
CA SER A 133 -4.45 40.48 -28.42
C SER A 133 -3.50 41.51 -27.82
N CYS A 134 -3.92 42.13 -26.71
CA CYS A 134 -3.08 43.05 -25.94
C CYS A 134 -1.86 42.35 -25.33
N LEU A 135 -2.05 41.17 -24.72
CA LEU A 135 -0.94 40.39 -24.16
C LEU A 135 0.05 39.94 -25.24
N ASP A 136 -0.46 39.46 -26.38
CA ASP A 136 0.35 38.99 -27.49
C ASP A 136 1.19 40.10 -28.10
N ASN A 137 0.58 41.28 -28.33
CA ASN A 137 1.32 42.44 -28.80
C ASN A 137 2.35 42.94 -27.78
N LEU A 138 1.97 43.01 -26.49
CA LEU A 138 2.86 43.40 -25.41
C LEU A 138 4.10 42.52 -25.38
N TRP A 139 3.94 41.22 -25.16
CA TRP A 139 5.09 40.31 -25.03
C TRP A 139 5.83 40.07 -26.35
N ASN A 140 5.19 40.29 -27.49
CA ASN A 140 5.88 40.36 -28.78
C ASN A 140 6.81 41.58 -28.85
N GLY A 141 6.37 42.75 -28.36
CA GLY A 141 7.20 43.95 -28.26
C GLY A 141 8.31 43.83 -27.22
N GLU A 142 8.06 43.15 -26.10
CA GLU A 142 9.04 42.95 -25.02
C GLU A 142 10.20 42.03 -25.45
N SER A 143 9.89 40.84 -25.99
CA SER A 143 10.89 39.79 -26.18
C SER A 143 10.73 39.02 -27.49
N GLY A 144 9.72 39.34 -28.31
CA GLY A 144 9.31 38.47 -29.41
C GLY A 144 8.90 37.08 -28.92
N TRP A 145 8.37 36.98 -27.69
CA TRP A 145 8.04 35.72 -27.01
C TRP A 145 9.22 34.79 -26.70
N ARG A 146 10.46 35.28 -26.76
CA ARG A 146 11.65 34.48 -26.45
C ARG A 146 11.89 34.41 -24.94
N PHE A 147 11.72 33.23 -24.35
CA PHE A 147 12.01 33.00 -22.93
C PHE A 147 13.50 33.12 -22.54
N THR A 148 14.39 33.16 -23.52
CA THR A 148 15.83 33.41 -23.36
C THR A 148 16.24 34.82 -23.75
N ALA A 149 15.30 35.72 -24.05
CA ALA A 149 15.61 37.11 -24.32
C ALA A 149 16.28 37.74 -23.09
N GLU A 150 17.39 38.43 -23.33
CA GLU A 150 18.08 39.21 -22.33
C GLU A 150 18.49 40.53 -22.98
N ASN A 151 18.06 41.66 -22.41
CA ASN A 151 18.55 42.94 -22.84
C ASN A 151 19.96 43.15 -22.25
N SER A 152 20.98 43.28 -23.11
CA SER A 152 22.38 43.41 -22.67
C SER A 152 22.69 44.69 -21.89
N SER A 153 21.90 45.75 -22.11
CA SER A 153 22.09 47.06 -21.50
C SER A 153 21.50 47.11 -20.09
N SER A 154 20.32 46.51 -19.87
CA SER A 154 19.61 46.58 -18.58
C SER A 154 19.64 45.28 -17.77
N GLY A 155 19.83 44.13 -18.41
CA GLY A 155 19.66 42.81 -17.81
C GLY A 155 18.20 42.35 -17.65
N ALA A 156 17.24 43.04 -18.29
CA ALA A 156 15.85 42.57 -18.35
C ALA A 156 15.76 41.21 -19.07
N TYR A 157 15.00 40.26 -18.52
CA TYR A 157 15.06 38.85 -18.95
C TYR A 157 13.69 38.21 -19.18
N GLY A 158 13.64 37.34 -20.19
CA GLY A 158 12.57 36.41 -20.47
C GLY A 158 11.38 37.04 -21.19
N ILE A 159 10.30 36.26 -21.33
CA ILE A 159 9.08 36.67 -22.02
C ILE A 159 8.55 38.04 -21.55
N PRO A 160 8.39 38.29 -20.23
CA PRO A 160 7.86 39.55 -19.74
C PRO A 160 8.93 40.63 -19.52
N GLN A 161 10.19 40.41 -19.95
CA GLN A 161 11.32 41.31 -19.73
C GLN A 161 11.44 41.81 -18.27
N SER A 162 11.42 40.89 -17.31
CA SER A 162 11.51 41.24 -15.89
C SER A 162 12.86 41.88 -15.54
N LEU A 163 12.83 42.99 -14.81
CA LEU A 163 14.02 43.69 -14.31
C LEU A 163 14.00 43.81 -12.75
N PRO A 164 14.94 43.18 -12.03
CA PRO A 164 15.82 42.10 -12.50
C PRO A 164 15.04 40.81 -12.81
N GLY A 165 15.58 39.96 -13.68
CA GLY A 165 14.98 38.66 -14.02
C GLY A 165 14.74 37.74 -12.81
N SER A 166 15.56 37.87 -11.77
CA SER A 166 15.48 37.08 -10.53
C SER A 166 14.15 37.23 -9.78
N LYS A 167 13.37 38.28 -10.03
CA LYS A 167 12.01 38.43 -9.47
C LYS A 167 11.09 37.27 -9.84
N MET A 168 11.31 36.62 -10.98
CA MET A 168 10.55 35.44 -11.41
C MET A 168 10.83 34.20 -10.54
N GLY A 169 11.92 34.22 -9.76
CA GLY A 169 12.24 33.18 -8.79
C GLY A 169 11.22 33.00 -7.68
N SER A 170 10.36 34.00 -7.44
CA SER A 170 9.23 33.88 -6.49
C SER A 170 8.15 32.90 -6.95
N VAL A 171 8.06 32.64 -8.26
CA VAL A 171 7.12 31.67 -8.85
C VAL A 171 7.78 30.30 -9.02
N GLY A 172 9.06 30.27 -9.35
CA GLY A 172 9.81 29.02 -9.50
C GLY A 172 11.30 29.24 -9.66
N ALA A 173 12.11 28.41 -9.00
CA ALA A 173 13.58 28.47 -9.09
C ALA A 173 14.12 28.21 -10.51
N ASP A 174 13.31 27.61 -11.39
CA ASP A 174 13.62 27.29 -12.79
C ASP A 174 13.28 28.43 -13.78
N TRP A 175 12.97 29.64 -13.27
CA TRP A 175 12.50 30.79 -14.07
C TRP A 175 13.36 31.12 -15.30
N ARG A 176 14.68 30.88 -15.24
CA ARG A 176 15.59 31.24 -16.33
C ARG A 176 15.35 30.39 -17.58
N THR A 177 14.89 29.15 -17.44
CA THR A 177 14.72 28.22 -18.58
C THR A 177 13.31 27.70 -18.74
N ASN A 178 12.39 28.09 -17.85
CA ASN A 178 11.01 27.63 -17.85
C ASN A 178 10.04 28.77 -18.27
N PRO A 179 9.53 28.75 -19.52
CA PRO A 179 8.56 29.74 -19.99
C PRO A 179 7.28 29.76 -19.16
N VAL A 180 6.82 28.63 -18.62
CA VAL A 180 5.62 28.56 -17.76
C VAL A 180 5.82 29.41 -16.51
N THR A 181 7.01 29.35 -15.90
CA THR A 181 7.35 30.18 -14.73
C THR A 181 7.36 31.67 -15.10
N GLN A 182 7.94 32.01 -16.25
CA GLN A 182 7.99 33.40 -16.73
C GLN A 182 6.59 33.96 -17.04
N ILE A 183 5.76 33.19 -17.74
CA ILE A 183 4.38 33.53 -18.09
C ILE A 183 3.55 33.74 -16.82
N LYS A 184 3.63 32.82 -15.85
CA LYS A 184 2.92 32.94 -14.58
C LYS A 184 3.30 34.20 -13.80
N TRP A 185 4.60 34.49 -13.73
CA TRP A 185 5.08 35.71 -13.09
C TRP A 185 4.61 36.95 -13.85
N GLY A 186 4.70 36.95 -15.19
CA GLY A 186 4.28 38.06 -16.04
C GLY A 186 2.78 38.37 -15.90
N LEU A 187 1.92 37.33 -15.94
CA LEU A 187 0.48 37.49 -15.74
C LEU A 187 0.15 38.00 -14.33
N GLN A 188 0.84 37.50 -13.30
CA GLN A 188 0.71 38.00 -11.93
C GLN A 188 1.09 39.49 -11.83
N TYR A 189 2.21 39.87 -12.44
CA TYR A 189 2.70 41.25 -12.45
C TYR A 189 1.77 42.20 -13.21
N ILE A 190 1.24 41.76 -14.36
CA ILE A 190 0.24 42.50 -15.12
C ILE A 190 -1.00 42.76 -14.25
N ARG A 191 -1.53 41.71 -13.62
CA ARG A 191 -2.69 41.82 -12.74
C ARG A 191 -2.46 42.80 -11.59
N SER A 192 -1.32 42.72 -10.92
CA SER A 192 -1.04 43.56 -9.74
C SER A 192 -0.72 45.02 -10.09
N SER A 193 -0.09 45.26 -11.24
CA SER A 193 0.49 46.58 -11.56
C SER A 193 -0.34 47.38 -12.55
N TYR A 194 -1.05 46.69 -13.45
CA TYR A 194 -1.83 47.31 -14.52
C TYR A 194 -3.32 46.91 -14.47
N GLY A 195 -3.66 45.90 -13.69
CA GLY A 195 -5.02 45.34 -13.62
C GLY A 195 -5.30 44.36 -14.75
N THR A 196 -5.04 44.75 -16.01
CA THR A 196 -5.33 43.92 -17.21
C THR A 196 -4.21 43.97 -18.25
N PRO A 197 -4.10 42.96 -19.14
CA PRO A 197 -3.16 42.99 -20.26
C PRO A 197 -3.37 44.18 -21.21
N CYS A 198 -4.61 44.60 -21.47
CA CYS A 198 -4.85 45.78 -22.30
C CYS A 198 -4.38 47.08 -21.64
N ASN A 199 -4.60 47.26 -20.33
CA ASN A 199 -4.03 48.42 -19.63
C ASN A 199 -2.49 48.41 -19.68
N ALA A 200 -1.86 47.24 -19.54
CA ALA A 200 -0.41 47.11 -19.64
C ALA A 200 0.08 47.45 -21.06
N TRP A 201 -0.62 46.99 -22.09
CA TRP A 201 -0.32 47.29 -23.49
C TRP A 201 -0.48 48.77 -23.84
N ASP A 202 -1.52 49.44 -23.35
CA ASP A 202 -1.71 50.88 -23.55
C ASP A 202 -0.60 51.68 -22.88
N GLN A 203 -0.20 51.28 -21.65
CA GLN A 203 0.94 51.88 -20.96
C GLN A 203 2.25 51.67 -21.74
N TRP A 204 2.45 50.49 -22.32
CA TRP A 204 3.61 50.20 -23.17
C TRP A 204 3.63 51.11 -24.39
N GLN A 205 2.50 51.26 -25.10
CA GLN A 205 2.37 52.13 -26.28
C GLN A 205 2.62 53.61 -25.97
N SER A 206 2.26 54.08 -24.77
CA SER A 206 2.46 55.48 -24.36
C SER A 206 3.91 55.87 -24.07
N ARG A 207 4.83 54.90 -23.98
CA ARG A 207 6.23 55.13 -23.63
C ARG A 207 7.09 55.03 -24.89
N SER A 208 7.95 56.03 -25.11
CA SER A 208 8.97 55.97 -26.16
C SER A 208 10.30 56.54 -25.64
N PRO A 209 11.45 55.86 -25.86
CA PRO A 209 11.55 54.52 -26.43
C PRO A 209 10.89 53.47 -25.49
N HIS A 210 10.46 52.33 -26.04
CA HIS A 210 10.02 51.18 -25.24
C HIS A 210 11.26 50.55 -24.57
N TRP A 211 11.81 51.20 -23.55
CA TRP A 211 13.03 50.74 -22.90
C TRP A 211 12.74 49.65 -21.87
N TYR A 212 13.30 48.47 -22.12
CA TYR A 212 13.85 47.54 -21.13
C TYR A 212 15.15 47.03 -21.70
#